data_AF-A0A2N0W433-F1
#
_entry.id   AF-A0A2N0W433-F1
#
_cell.length_a   1.000
_cell.length_b   1.000
_cell.length_c   1.000
_cell.angle_alpha   90.00
_cell.angle_beta   90.00
_cell.angle_gamma   90.00
#
_symmetry.space_group_name_H-M   'P 1'
#
loop_
_entity.id
_entity.type
_entity.pdbx_description
1 polymer ?
#
loop_
_entity_poly.entity_id
_entity_poly.type
_entity_poly.pdbx_seq_one_letter_code
_entity_poly.pdbx_strand_id
1 'polypeptide(L)'
;MSEVKRYEAESDPQDGPCSIWMEESAEGAYVTYSDYQKLVADADKSLNENLRLKEKIHAHELYIRALEVERKAFEKSSETIHNLVAENSALLKFIKDDCFVYTRDIGEPSDANDFKPETPVTEAAISDIKAQGVDDLVARRTAAARIAMEHNDKANSVALSGEAARAAMFADDLRAGRKG
;
A
#
# COMPACT_ATOMS: atom_id res chain seq x y z
N MET A 1 -55.44 -8.95 48.04
CA MET A 1 -55.29 -10.17 47.22
C MET A 1 -56.48 -10.22 46.27
N SER A 2 -56.27 -9.92 45.00
CA SER A 2 -57.31 -9.83 43.97
C SER A 2 -57.04 -10.89 42.92
N GLU A 3 -58.05 -11.73 42.67
CA GLU A 3 -58.05 -12.90 41.78
C GLU A 3 -57.59 -12.60 40.35
N VAL A 4 -56.72 -13.47 39.82
CA VAL A 4 -56.38 -13.53 38.40
C VAL A 4 -57.41 -14.43 37.71
N LYS A 5 -58.33 -13.85 36.94
CA LYS A 5 -59.21 -14.61 36.04
C LYS A 5 -58.46 -14.92 34.75
N ARG A 6 -58.19 -16.22 34.52
CA ARG A 6 -57.76 -16.73 33.21
C ARG A 6 -58.96 -16.64 32.26
N TYR A 7 -58.79 -16.00 31.12
CA TYR A 7 -59.73 -16.11 30.01
C TYR A 7 -59.43 -17.39 29.23
N GLU A 8 -60.45 -18.22 29.07
CA GLU A 8 -60.43 -19.41 28.23
C GLU A 8 -60.41 -18.99 26.76
N ALA A 9 -59.47 -19.56 26.01
CA ALA A 9 -59.33 -19.36 24.59
C ALA A 9 -60.26 -20.33 23.87
N GLU A 10 -61.50 -19.93 23.57
CA GLU A 10 -62.34 -20.60 22.58
C GLU A 10 -63.50 -19.70 22.16
N SER A 11 -63.31 -18.95 21.08
CA SER A 11 -64.34 -18.66 20.08
C SER A 11 -63.68 -17.89 18.94
N ASP A 12 -63.60 -18.53 17.79
CA ASP A 12 -63.43 -17.86 16.50
C ASP A 12 -64.83 -17.43 16.03
N PRO A 13 -65.10 -16.13 15.85
CA PRO A 13 -66.12 -15.67 14.95
C PRO A 13 -65.44 -14.97 13.77
N GLN A 14 -65.35 -15.68 12.65
CA GLN A 14 -65.43 -15.05 11.35
C GLN A 14 -66.72 -14.17 11.32
N ASP A 15 -66.58 -12.95 10.81
CA ASP A 15 -67.59 -11.89 10.62
C ASP A 15 -67.75 -10.84 11.75
N GLY A 16 -66.85 -9.84 11.75
CA GLY A 16 -66.99 -8.54 12.43
C GLY A 16 -65.67 -7.76 12.35
N PRO A 17 -65.65 -6.43 12.14
CA PRO A 17 -64.45 -5.70 11.71
C PRO A 17 -63.36 -5.89 12.75
N CYS A 18 -62.16 -6.29 12.30
CA CYS A 18 -60.96 -6.46 13.10
C CYS A 18 -60.96 -5.46 14.25
N SER A 19 -60.96 -5.93 15.49
CA SER A 19 -61.00 -5.06 16.67
C SER A 19 -59.71 -4.24 16.72
N ILE A 20 -59.80 -3.03 16.15
CA ILE A 20 -58.89 -1.89 16.24
C ILE A 20 -58.95 -1.36 17.69
N TRP A 21 -58.46 -2.11 18.66
CA TRP A 21 -58.36 -1.57 20.02
C TRP A 21 -56.92 -1.71 20.51
N MET A 22 -56.22 -0.60 20.37
CA MET A 22 -54.96 -0.32 21.06
C MET A 22 -55.30 0.09 22.50
N GLU A 23 -54.54 -0.40 23.49
CA GLU A 23 -54.57 0.10 24.87
C GLU A 23 -53.31 0.95 25.14
N GLU A 24 -53.46 2.25 25.44
CA GLU A 24 -52.39 3.15 25.91
C GLU A 24 -52.36 3.12 27.44
N SER A 25 -51.15 2.98 27.98
CA SER A 25 -50.84 3.48 29.31
C SER A 25 -50.66 5.00 29.25
N ALA A 26 -50.89 5.67 30.37
CA ALA A 26 -51.04 7.13 30.50
C ALA A 26 -49.82 8.00 30.07
N GLU A 27 -48.75 7.43 29.51
CA GLU A 27 -47.49 8.13 29.23
C GLU A 27 -46.78 7.77 27.90
N GLY A 28 -47.35 6.99 26.99
CA GLY A 28 -46.60 6.50 25.81
C GLY A 28 -47.37 6.49 24.50
N ALA A 29 -46.96 7.32 23.53
CA ALA A 29 -47.57 7.44 22.20
C ALA A 29 -47.76 6.10 21.46
N TYR A 30 -48.99 5.82 20.98
CA TYR A 30 -49.31 4.67 20.14
C TYR A 30 -48.46 4.59 18.85
N VAL A 31 -47.96 3.39 18.54
CA VAL A 31 -47.28 3.05 17.27
C VAL A 31 -48.32 2.61 16.25
N THR A 32 -48.40 3.28 15.09
CA THR A 32 -49.37 2.93 14.04
C THR A 32 -48.84 1.81 13.13
N TYR A 33 -49.73 1.09 12.43
CA TYR A 33 -49.33 0.10 11.43
C TYR A 33 -48.43 0.69 10.32
N SER A 34 -48.61 1.96 9.99
CA SER A 34 -47.73 2.68 9.06
C SER A 34 -46.32 2.87 9.60
N ASP A 35 -46.14 2.97 10.92
CA ASP A 35 -44.81 3.10 11.54
C ASP A 35 -44.07 1.76 11.51
N TYR A 36 -44.78 0.64 11.69
CA TYR A 36 -44.22 -0.70 11.49
C TYR A 36 -43.75 -0.91 10.04
N GLN A 37 -44.53 -0.49 9.04
CA GLN A 37 -44.13 -0.63 7.63
C GLN A 37 -42.86 0.16 7.29
N LYS A 38 -42.71 1.39 7.84
CA LYS A 38 -41.49 2.18 7.70
C LYS A 38 -40.29 1.50 8.36
N LEU A 39 -40.48 0.98 9.57
CA LEU A 39 -39.43 0.27 10.29
C LEU A 39 -38.93 -0.97 9.53
N VAL A 40 -39.84 -1.73 8.90
CA VAL A 40 -39.48 -2.88 8.07
C VAL A 40 -38.69 -2.45 6.83
N ALA A 41 -39.12 -1.39 6.14
CA ALA A 41 -38.41 -0.87 4.98
C ALA A 41 -36.99 -0.37 5.32
N ASP A 42 -36.84 0.30 6.47
CA ASP A 42 -35.54 0.76 6.96
C ASP A 42 -34.65 -0.41 7.41
N ALA A 43 -35.23 -1.46 7.99
CA ALA A 43 -34.52 -2.68 8.34
C ALA A 43 -34.02 -3.41 7.08
N ASP A 44 -34.84 -3.52 6.03
CA ASP A 44 -34.44 -4.13 4.75
C ASP A 44 -33.32 -3.33 4.06
N LYS A 45 -33.41 -2.00 4.08
CA LYS A 45 -32.36 -1.13 3.56
C LYS A 45 -31.04 -1.32 4.32
N SER A 46 -31.12 -1.36 5.65
CA SER A 46 -29.97 -1.59 6.52
C SER A 46 -29.37 -2.98 6.32
N LEU A 47 -30.19 -4.00 6.10
CA LEU A 47 -29.74 -5.36 5.82
C LEU A 47 -28.95 -5.41 4.50
N ASN A 48 -29.47 -4.79 3.44
CA ASN A 48 -28.80 -4.73 2.14
C ASN A 48 -27.45 -4.00 2.22
N GLU A 49 -27.38 -2.90 2.97
CA GLU A 49 -26.13 -2.18 3.19
C GLU A 49 -25.12 -3.04 3.97
N ASN A 50 -25.57 -3.76 5.01
CA ASN A 50 -24.73 -4.67 5.77
C ASN A 50 -24.18 -5.82 4.90
N LEU A 51 -24.96 -6.37 3.97
CA LEU A 51 -24.49 -7.39 3.05
C LEU A 51 -23.38 -6.84 2.13
N ARG A 52 -23.61 -5.67 1.54
CA ARG A 52 -22.61 -4.98 0.71
C ARG A 52 -21.32 -4.65 1.48
N LEU A 53 -21.44 -4.24 2.74
CA LEU A 53 -20.27 -3.97 3.59
C LEU A 53 -19.49 -5.25 3.90
N LYS A 54 -20.16 -6.38 4.16
CA LYS A 54 -19.51 -7.68 4.37
C LYS A 54 -18.70 -8.12 3.15
N GLU A 55 -19.24 -7.95 1.94
CA GLU A 55 -18.51 -8.25 0.70
C GLU A 55 -17.24 -7.40 0.58
N LYS A 56 -17.31 -6.11 0.89
CA LYS A 56 -16.15 -5.21 0.88
C LYS A 56 -15.11 -5.59 1.94
N ILE A 57 -15.54 -5.95 3.14
CA ILE A 57 -14.65 -6.40 4.20
C ILE A 57 -13.90 -7.65 3.74
N HIS A 58 -14.61 -8.62 3.18
CA HIS A 58 -13.99 -9.85 2.69
C HIS A 58 -12.97 -9.57 1.57
N ALA A 59 -13.31 -8.67 0.63
CA ALA A 59 -12.38 -8.26 -0.42
C ALA A 59 -11.11 -7.60 0.14
N HIS A 60 -11.25 -6.73 1.15
CA HIS A 60 -10.10 -6.12 1.83
C HIS A 60 -9.26 -7.13 2.61
N GLU A 61 -9.88 -8.12 3.26
CA GLU A 61 -9.15 -9.19 3.96
C GLU A 61 -8.27 -10.00 2.99
N LEU A 62 -8.80 -10.34 1.81
CA LEU A 62 -8.03 -11.01 0.77
C LEU A 62 -6.87 -10.14 0.27
N TYR A 63 -7.11 -8.84 0.08
CA TYR A 63 -6.07 -7.90 -0.35
C TYR A 63 -4.94 -7.76 0.69
N ILE A 64 -5.28 -7.61 1.97
CA ILE A 64 -4.31 -7.55 3.07
C ILE A 64 -3.46 -8.82 3.08
N ARG A 65 -4.09 -9.99 2.93
CA ARG A 65 -3.38 -11.28 2.90
C ARG A 65 -2.40 -11.38 1.72
N ALA A 66 -2.78 -10.87 0.54
CA ALA A 66 -1.89 -10.83 -0.62
C ALA A 66 -0.67 -9.94 -0.35
N LEU A 67 -0.89 -8.74 0.20
CA LEU A 67 0.20 -7.83 0.59
C LEU A 67 1.14 -8.42 1.63
N GLU A 68 0.63 -9.19 2.59
CA GLU A 68 1.48 -9.87 3.58
C GLU A 68 2.39 -10.93 2.95
N VAL A 69 1.91 -11.66 1.94
CA VAL A 69 2.72 -12.63 1.20
C VAL A 69 3.82 -11.92 0.42
N GLU A 70 3.48 -10.83 -0.27
CA GLU A 70 4.45 -10.00 -1.01
C GLU A 70 5.51 -9.41 -0.06
N ARG A 71 5.10 -8.89 1.10
CA ARG A 71 6.03 -8.34 2.10
C ARG A 71 7.04 -9.39 2.58
N LYS A 72 6.59 -10.60 2.89
CA LYS A 72 7.48 -11.70 3.30
C LYS A 72 8.44 -12.13 2.19
N ALA A 73 7.96 -12.17 0.95
CA ALA A 73 8.82 -12.47 -0.20
C ALA A 73 9.90 -11.39 -0.39
N PHE A 74 9.53 -10.12 -0.23
CA PHE A 74 10.44 -8.99 -0.30
C PHE A 74 11.48 -9.03 0.84
N GLU A 75 11.06 -9.24 2.09
CA GLU A 75 11.95 -9.38 3.25
C GLU A 75 13.01 -10.47 3.02
N LYS A 76 12.60 -11.66 2.56
CA LYS A 76 13.50 -12.76 2.22
C LYS A 76 14.49 -12.41 1.10
N SER A 77 14.00 -11.71 0.07
CA SER A 77 14.87 -11.23 -1.01
C SER A 77 15.90 -10.23 -0.50
N SER A 78 15.49 -9.32 0.38
CA SER A 78 16.37 -8.33 1.00
C SER A 78 17.49 -8.98 1.82
N GLU A 79 17.15 -9.97 2.65
CA GLU A 79 18.15 -10.75 3.41
C GLU A 79 19.16 -11.44 2.49
N THR A 80 18.67 -12.06 1.42
CA THR A 80 19.52 -12.73 0.43
C THR A 80 20.48 -11.74 -0.23
N ILE A 81 20.00 -10.55 -0.61
CA ILE A 81 20.82 -9.49 -1.18
C ILE A 81 21.88 -9.00 -0.18
N HIS A 82 21.51 -8.78 1.09
CA HIS A 82 22.49 -8.35 2.11
C HIS A 82 23.62 -9.37 2.29
N ASN A 83 23.29 -10.66 2.32
CA ASN A 83 24.30 -11.72 2.41
C ASN A 83 25.21 -11.73 1.18
N LEU A 84 24.65 -11.61 -0.02
CA LEU A 84 25.43 -11.54 -1.27
C LEU A 84 26.33 -10.31 -1.33
N VAL A 85 25.86 -9.15 -0.85
CA VAL A 85 26.68 -7.93 -0.78
C VAL A 85 27.85 -8.12 0.18
N ALA A 86 27.62 -8.73 1.35
CA ALA A 86 28.68 -9.04 2.30
C ALA A 86 29.70 -10.03 1.72
N GLU A 87 29.24 -11.11 1.11
CA GLU A 87 30.09 -12.09 0.44
C GLU A 87 30.90 -11.46 -0.70
N ASN A 88 30.26 -10.69 -1.58
CA ASN A 88 30.93 -9.98 -2.66
C ASN A 88 31.99 -8.99 -2.15
N SER A 89 31.72 -8.30 -1.04
CA SER A 89 32.71 -7.40 -0.43
C SER A 89 33.93 -8.16 0.11
N ALA A 90 33.72 -9.34 0.71
CA ALA A 90 34.79 -10.19 1.20
C ALA A 90 35.60 -10.80 0.03
N LEU A 91 34.93 -11.25 -1.02
CA LEU A 91 35.57 -11.76 -2.24
C LEU A 91 36.39 -10.68 -2.94
N LEU A 92 35.86 -9.46 -3.07
CA LEU A 92 36.59 -8.34 -3.65
C LEU A 92 37.88 -8.03 -2.87
N LYS A 93 37.82 -8.12 -1.54
CA LYS A 93 39.00 -7.96 -0.68
C LYS A 93 40.00 -9.09 -0.88
N PHE A 94 39.54 -10.35 -0.85
CA PHE A 94 40.39 -11.51 -1.09
C PHE A 94 41.09 -11.46 -2.45
N ILE A 95 40.36 -11.09 -3.51
CA ILE A 95 40.94 -10.95 -4.85
C ILE A 95 42.04 -9.89 -4.89
N LYS A 96 41.88 -8.79 -4.14
CA LYS A 96 42.83 -7.69 -4.11
C LYS A 96 44.05 -7.96 -3.24
N ASP A 97 43.86 -8.62 -2.10
CA ASP A 97 44.90 -8.76 -1.09
C ASP A 97 45.70 -10.07 -1.25
N ASP A 98 45.05 -11.16 -1.69
CA ASP A 98 45.57 -12.52 -1.56
C ASP A 98 45.51 -13.38 -2.83
N CYS A 99 44.98 -12.86 -3.95
CA CYS A 99 44.80 -13.65 -5.17
C CYS A 99 45.78 -13.26 -6.27
N PHE A 100 46.54 -14.26 -6.75
CA PHE A 100 47.50 -14.10 -7.83
C PHE A 100 47.23 -15.11 -8.96
N VAL A 101 47.41 -14.67 -10.20
CA VAL A 101 47.20 -15.46 -11.41
C VAL A 101 48.55 -15.74 -12.07
N TYR A 102 48.76 -16.98 -12.46
CA TYR A 102 49.88 -17.37 -13.32
C TYR A 102 49.41 -17.42 -14.76
N THR A 103 49.94 -16.56 -15.61
CA THR A 103 49.74 -16.67 -17.05
C THR A 103 50.83 -17.59 -17.62
N ARG A 104 50.55 -18.29 -18.73
CA ARG A 104 51.55 -19.19 -19.36
C ARG A 104 52.81 -18.47 -19.82
N ASP A 105 52.70 -17.15 -20.00
CA ASP A 105 53.70 -16.34 -20.70
C ASP A 105 54.60 -15.57 -19.73
N ILE A 106 54.14 -15.37 -18.49
CA ILE A 106 54.81 -14.59 -17.46
C ILE A 106 55.12 -15.57 -16.32
N GLY A 107 56.36 -16.01 -16.19
CA GLY A 107 56.79 -16.99 -15.19
C GLY A 107 56.65 -16.53 -13.73
N GLU A 108 56.07 -15.36 -13.48
CA GLU A 108 55.85 -14.73 -12.18
C GLU A 108 54.35 -14.51 -11.93
N PRO A 109 53.89 -14.67 -10.67
CA PRO A 109 52.50 -14.41 -10.31
C PRO A 109 52.13 -12.94 -10.52
N SER A 110 51.01 -12.69 -11.20
CA SER A 110 50.44 -11.36 -11.41
C SER A 110 49.22 -11.14 -10.50
N ASP A 111 48.93 -9.90 -10.12
CA ASP A 111 47.76 -9.56 -9.29
C ASP A 111 46.46 -9.91 -10.04
N ALA A 112 45.57 -10.68 -9.41
CA ALA A 112 44.30 -11.08 -10.01
C ALA A 112 43.34 -9.91 -10.25
N ASN A 113 43.54 -8.78 -9.57
CA ASN A 113 42.72 -7.59 -9.72
C ASN A 113 42.80 -7.00 -11.14
N ASP A 114 43.93 -7.17 -11.83
CA ASP A 114 44.13 -6.70 -13.21
C ASP A 114 43.37 -7.53 -14.26
N PHE A 115 42.86 -8.71 -13.86
CA PHE A 115 42.16 -9.64 -14.75
C PHE A 115 40.64 -9.70 -14.48
N LYS A 116 40.10 -8.74 -13.73
CA LYS A 116 38.65 -8.68 -13.47
C LYS A 116 37.88 -8.45 -14.78
N PRO A 117 36.88 -9.30 -15.11
CA PRO A 117 36.07 -9.09 -16.29
C PRO A 117 35.22 -7.83 -16.13
N GLU A 118 35.07 -7.08 -17.22
CA GLU A 118 34.12 -5.98 -17.28
C GLU A 118 32.68 -6.52 -17.19
N THR A 119 31.80 -5.79 -16.50
CA THR A 119 30.39 -6.19 -16.32
C THR A 119 29.45 -5.11 -16.83
N PRO A 120 29.45 -4.81 -18.15
CA PRO A 120 28.75 -3.66 -18.70
C PRO A 120 27.25 -3.67 -18.41
N VAL A 121 26.61 -4.85 -18.38
CA VAL A 121 25.19 -4.99 -18.05
C VAL A 121 24.92 -4.66 -16.57
N THR A 122 25.78 -5.13 -15.66
CA THR A 122 25.67 -4.84 -14.22
C THR A 122 25.93 -3.37 -13.94
N GLU A 123 26.92 -2.79 -14.60
CA GLU A 123 27.26 -1.36 -14.49
C GLU A 123 26.13 -0.47 -14.99
N ALA A 124 25.52 -0.81 -16.14
CA ALA A 124 24.33 -0.12 -16.65
C ALA A 124 23.16 -0.21 -15.66
N ALA A 125 22.88 -1.40 -15.11
CA ALA A 125 21.82 -1.58 -14.13
C ALA A 125 22.05 -0.76 -12.85
N ILE A 126 23.29 -0.69 -12.35
CA ILE A 126 23.65 0.13 -11.19
C ILE A 126 23.46 1.62 -11.50
N SER A 127 23.85 2.06 -12.69
CA SER A 127 23.64 3.43 -13.15
C SER A 127 22.17 3.80 -13.25
N ASP A 128 21.34 2.91 -13.78
CA ASP A 128 19.88 3.10 -13.86
C ASP A 128 19.25 3.20 -12.47
N ILE A 129 19.64 2.35 -11.52
CA ILE A 129 19.15 2.43 -10.13
C ILE A 129 19.54 3.76 -9.48
N LYS A 130 20.78 4.22 -9.70
CA LYS A 130 21.22 5.55 -9.21
C LYS A 130 20.39 6.67 -9.83
N ALA A 131 20.11 6.59 -11.14
CA ALA A 131 19.29 7.57 -11.85
C ALA A 131 17.84 7.60 -11.33
N GLN A 132 17.24 6.45 -11.00
CA GLN A 132 15.90 6.38 -10.39
C GLN A 132 15.84 7.14 -9.05
N GLY A 133 16.87 7.01 -8.20
CA GLY A 133 16.95 7.79 -6.96
C GLY A 133 17.04 9.30 -7.19
N VAL A 134 17.62 9.73 -8.31
CA VAL A 134 17.65 11.14 -8.72
C VAL A 134 16.29 11.57 -9.29
N ASP A 135 15.59 10.72 -10.03
CA ASP A 135 14.22 10.99 -10.51
C ASP A 135 13.27 11.28 -9.35
N ASP A 136 13.37 10.53 -8.25
CA ASP A 136 12.59 10.79 -7.03
C ASP A 136 12.87 12.17 -6.44
N LEU A 137 14.13 12.62 -6.48
CA LEU A 137 14.51 13.97 -6.07
C LEU A 137 13.91 15.02 -7.01
N VAL A 138 13.97 14.79 -8.32
CA VAL A 138 13.36 15.67 -9.35
C VAL A 138 11.87 15.83 -9.09
N ALA A 139 11.15 14.73 -8.82
CA ALA A 139 9.73 14.74 -8.52
C ALA A 139 9.42 15.57 -7.27
N ARG A 140 10.19 15.38 -6.19
CA ARG A 140 10.05 16.15 -4.94
C ARG A 140 10.30 17.65 -5.15
N ARG A 141 11.36 18.01 -5.90
CA ARG A 141 11.70 19.42 -6.17
C ARG A 141 10.67 20.09 -7.06
N THR A 142 10.15 19.40 -8.07
CA THR A 142 9.07 19.88 -8.93
C THR A 142 7.79 20.12 -8.13
N ALA A 143 7.43 19.20 -7.23
CA ALA A 143 6.29 19.38 -6.35
C ALA A 143 6.46 20.58 -5.39
N ALA A 144 7.65 20.73 -4.81
CA ALA A 144 7.97 21.87 -3.94
C ALA A 144 7.94 23.21 -4.72
N ALA A 145 8.41 23.24 -5.96
CA ALA A 145 8.36 24.41 -6.81
C ALA A 145 6.92 24.86 -7.10
N ARG A 146 6.01 23.90 -7.33
CA ARG A 146 4.58 24.16 -7.50
C ARG A 146 3.97 24.78 -6.23
N ILE A 147 4.25 24.20 -5.07
CA ILE A 147 3.77 24.71 -3.77
C ILE A 147 4.28 26.14 -3.53
N ALA A 148 5.56 26.42 -3.80
CA ALA A 148 6.12 27.77 -3.67
C ALA A 148 5.38 28.78 -4.58
N MET A 149 5.02 28.36 -5.80
CA MET A 149 4.25 29.20 -6.73
C MET A 149 2.82 29.47 -6.24
N GLU A 150 2.17 28.48 -5.64
CA GLU A 150 0.84 28.63 -5.01
C GLU A 150 0.86 29.63 -3.84
N HIS A 151 1.98 29.71 -3.12
CA HIS A 151 2.23 30.71 -2.08
C HIS A 151 2.79 32.05 -2.61
N ASN A 152 2.81 32.24 -3.93
CA ASN A 152 3.33 33.44 -4.61
C ASN A 152 4.82 33.72 -4.32
N ASP A 153 5.59 32.72 -3.90
CA ASP A 153 7.04 32.76 -3.73
C ASP A 153 7.73 32.37 -5.05
N LYS A 154 7.72 33.32 -5.99
CA LYS A 154 8.26 33.12 -7.35
C LYS A 154 9.76 32.84 -7.36
N ALA A 155 10.53 33.49 -6.48
CA ALA A 155 11.98 33.32 -6.44
C ALA A 155 12.36 31.89 -6.06
N ASN A 156 11.72 31.35 -5.02
CA ASN A 156 11.96 29.99 -4.57
C ASN A 156 11.42 28.94 -5.57
N SER A 157 10.26 29.20 -6.18
CA SER A 157 9.71 28.34 -7.23
C SER A 157 10.68 28.18 -8.42
N VAL A 158 11.29 29.28 -8.88
CA VAL A 158 12.30 29.26 -9.97
C VAL A 158 13.56 28.52 -9.54
N ALA A 159 14.06 28.75 -8.32
CA ALA A 159 15.24 28.07 -7.80
C ALA A 159 15.04 26.55 -7.75
N LEU A 160 13.92 26.09 -7.16
CA LEU A 160 13.57 24.67 -7.04
C LEU A 160 13.36 24.00 -8.40
N SER A 161 12.74 24.71 -9.35
CA SER A 161 12.58 24.24 -10.73
C SER A 161 13.93 24.09 -11.43
N GLY A 162 14.83 25.06 -11.24
CA GLY A 162 16.19 24.99 -11.79
C GLY A 162 17.01 23.84 -11.19
N GLU A 163 16.85 23.56 -9.90
CA GLU A 163 17.45 22.38 -9.26
C GLU A 163 16.91 21.07 -9.83
N ALA A 164 15.59 20.98 -10.01
CA ALA A 164 14.96 19.80 -10.62
C ALA A 164 15.49 19.55 -12.04
N ALA A 165 15.64 20.61 -12.85
CA ALA A 165 16.18 20.47 -14.20
C ALA A 165 17.64 19.98 -14.21
N ARG A 166 18.50 20.50 -13.33
CA ARG A 166 19.89 20.03 -13.22
C ARG A 166 19.98 18.58 -12.73
N ALA A 167 19.14 18.22 -11.76
CA ALA A 167 19.06 16.85 -11.28
C ALA A 167 18.58 15.89 -12.39
N ALA A 168 17.62 16.29 -13.22
CA ALA A 168 17.17 15.49 -14.37
C ALA A 168 18.31 15.25 -15.38
N MET A 169 19.08 16.29 -15.71
CA MET A 169 20.26 16.14 -16.58
C MET A 169 21.31 15.19 -15.97
N PHE A 170 21.53 15.27 -14.66
CA PHE A 170 22.44 14.37 -13.95
C PHE A 170 21.94 12.91 -14.00
N ALA A 171 20.63 12.68 -13.88
CA ALA A 171 20.06 11.34 -14.04
C ALA A 171 20.31 10.78 -15.45
N ASP A 172 20.17 11.61 -16.49
CA ASP A 172 20.46 11.21 -17.87
C ASP A 172 21.96 10.91 -18.10
N ASP A 173 22.84 11.68 -17.48
CA ASP A 173 24.28 11.42 -17.53
C ASP A 173 24.64 10.09 -16.85
N LEU A 174 24.02 9.77 -15.71
CA LEU A 174 24.18 8.48 -15.04
C LEU A 174 23.77 7.31 -15.95
N ARG A 175 22.58 7.36 -16.57
CA ARG A 175 22.11 6.32 -17.51
C ARG A 175 23.04 6.16 -18.72
N ALA A 176 23.62 7.27 -19.19
CA ALA A 176 24.59 7.26 -20.27
C ALA A 176 26.00 6.78 -19.83
N GLY A 177 26.19 6.42 -18.55
CA GLY A 177 27.49 6.02 -18.00
C GLY A 177 28.52 7.15 -17.91
N ARG A 178 28.08 8.41 -18.05
CA ARG A 178 28.95 9.58 -17.95
C ARG A 178 29.19 9.90 -16.48
N LYS A 179 30.47 10.10 -16.11
CA LYS A 179 30.83 10.58 -14.76
C LYS A 179 30.56 12.09 -14.72
N GLY A 180 29.65 12.52 -13.85
CA GLY A 180 29.37 13.94 -13.58
C GLY A 180 30.53 14.65 -12.91
#